data_AF-V5H3W8-F1
#
_entry.id   AF-V5H3W8-F1
#
_cell.length_a   1.000
_cell.length_b   1.000
_cell.length_c   1.000
_cell.angle_alpha   90.00
_cell.angle_beta   90.00
_cell.angle_gamma   90.00
#
_symmetry.space_group_name_H-M   'P 1'
#
loop_
_entity.id
_entity.type
_entity.pdbx_description
1 polymer ?
#
loop_
_entity_poly.entity_id
_entity_poly.type
_entity_poly.pdbx_seq_one_letter_code
_entity_poly.pdbx_strand_id
1 'polypeptide(L)'
;QKPSTSNMAEAIGKVMEDMSSSTQLKPMFKPKSEKPIPQSLFLFVTSIARTNLEVELIQRGGSLVISGADPPNPLLPKRDCIVPLLHVLAVHARVARVLAMWPAWMTFQQLCGLPAKVPVTALAPIEREVPLLLRDPIALLLQFVLLLPLHLDQTYFTTTVQMVYNLLYYQVVAQVSCGLTGAERARAASGATEGRITNLCDSLNLINECLGQTDLYMEDDSESCSGKTQVNILALEQQVQKLCLPF
;
A
#
# COMPACT_ATOMS: atom_id res chain seq x y z
N GLN A 1 -30.47 25.57 17.68
CA GLN A 1 -29.69 24.92 18.76
C GLN A 1 -28.36 24.45 18.17
N LYS A 2 -27.22 24.92 18.69
CA LYS A 2 -25.90 24.39 18.29
C LYS A 2 -25.75 22.96 18.82
N PRO A 3 -25.17 22.01 18.08
CA PRO A 3 -24.95 20.68 18.59
C PRO A 3 -23.93 20.75 19.72
N SER A 4 -24.35 20.37 20.92
CA SER A 4 -23.49 20.21 22.09
C SER A 4 -22.46 19.13 21.81
N THR A 5 -21.22 19.55 21.56
CA THR A 5 -20.06 18.66 21.52
C THR A 5 -19.94 17.99 22.89
N SER A 6 -20.15 16.67 22.95
CA SER A 6 -20.04 15.89 24.19
C SER A 6 -18.66 16.06 24.81
N ASN A 7 -18.56 16.17 26.14
CA ASN A 7 -17.29 16.21 26.90
C ASN A 7 -16.32 15.09 26.49
N MET A 8 -16.85 13.96 26.02
CA MET A 8 -16.08 12.84 25.48
C MET A 8 -15.39 13.21 24.15
N ALA A 9 -16.05 13.94 23.25
CA ALA A 9 -15.46 14.36 21.97
C ALA A 9 -14.30 15.35 22.19
N GLU A 10 -14.42 16.23 23.19
CA GLU A 10 -13.34 17.14 23.60
C GLU A 10 -12.16 16.37 24.21
N ALA A 11 -12.44 15.43 25.11
CA ALA A 11 -11.40 14.58 25.72
C ALA A 11 -10.65 13.75 24.66
N ILE A 12 -11.36 13.16 23.69
CA ILE A 12 -10.76 12.42 22.58
C ILE A 12 -9.93 13.37 21.70
N GLY A 13 -10.44 14.57 21.40
CA GLY A 13 -9.69 15.57 20.65
C GLY A 13 -8.36 15.93 21.31
N LYS A 14 -8.38 16.15 22.63
CA LYS A 14 -7.19 16.48 23.42
C LYS A 14 -6.16 15.35 23.47
N VAL A 15 -6.60 14.11 23.70
CA VAL A 15 -5.70 12.93 23.68
C VAL A 15 -4.99 12.82 22.33
N MET A 16 -5.67 13.14 21.23
CA MET A 16 -5.09 13.06 19.90
C MET A 16 -4.14 14.21 19.58
N GLU A 17 -4.38 15.40 20.12
CA GLU A 17 -3.43 16.50 20.09
C GLU A 17 -2.15 16.16 20.89
N ASP A 18 -2.31 15.52 22.05
CA ASP A 18 -1.19 15.05 22.89
C ASP A 18 -0.39 13.93 22.17
N MET A 19 -1.07 13.00 21.49
CA MET A 19 -0.41 11.98 20.65
C MET A 19 0.31 12.61 19.45
N SER A 20 -0.32 13.58 18.78
CA SER A 20 0.27 14.29 17.64
C SER A 20 1.52 15.06 18.04
N SER A 21 1.46 15.81 19.14
CA SER A 21 2.60 16.57 19.66
C SER A 21 3.75 15.67 20.12
N SER A 22 3.45 14.53 20.73
CA SER A 22 4.47 13.57 21.20
C SER A 22 5.29 12.92 20.08
N THR A 23 4.76 12.85 18.84
CA THR A 23 5.50 12.30 17.69
C THR A 23 6.36 13.33 16.95
N GLN A 24 6.21 14.63 17.23
CA GLN A 24 7.00 15.70 16.61
C GLN A 24 8.36 15.90 17.30
N LEU A 25 9.13 14.81 17.47
CA LEU A 25 10.43 14.79 18.17
C LEU A 25 11.53 15.65 17.51
N LYS A 26 11.29 16.25 16.33
CA LYS A 26 12.24 17.17 15.67
C LYS A 26 11.56 18.46 15.19
N PRO A 27 12.09 19.66 15.53
CA PRO A 27 11.60 20.95 15.02
C PRO A 27 11.56 21.06 13.49
N MET A 28 12.31 20.22 12.79
CA MET A 28 12.42 20.20 11.33
C MET A 28 11.16 19.64 10.63
N PHE A 29 10.30 18.91 11.34
CA PHE A 29 9.01 18.41 10.81
C PHE A 29 7.82 19.27 11.24
N LYS A 30 8.03 20.39 11.92
CA LYS A 30 6.95 21.33 12.22
C LYS A 30 6.43 21.92 10.90
N PRO A 31 5.13 21.76 10.59
CA PRO A 31 4.56 22.45 9.44
C PRO A 31 4.73 23.97 9.65
N LYS A 32 5.25 24.67 8.63
CA LYS A 32 5.40 26.14 8.62
C LYS A 32 4.06 26.90 8.63
N SER A 33 2.93 26.19 8.67
CA SER A 33 1.58 26.73 8.68
C SER A 33 0.94 26.49 10.06
N GLU A 34 0.42 27.55 10.67
CA GLU A 34 -0.27 27.52 11.96
C GLU A 34 -1.56 26.67 11.95
N LYS A 35 -2.09 26.35 10.76
CA LYS A 35 -3.26 25.48 10.61
C LYS A 35 -2.82 24.08 10.17
N PRO A 36 -3.21 23.01 10.89
CA PRO A 36 -2.92 21.64 10.47
C PRO A 36 -3.57 21.40 9.10
N ILE A 37 -2.74 21.04 8.13
CA ILE A 37 -3.21 20.65 6.80
C ILE A 37 -3.91 19.29 6.98
N PRO A 38 -5.19 19.14 6.57
CA PRO A 38 -5.93 17.89 6.78
C PRO A 38 -5.20 16.65 6.26
N GLN A 39 -4.48 16.77 5.14
CA GLN A 39 -3.63 15.73 4.58
C GLN A 39 -2.52 15.28 5.55
N SER A 40 -1.87 16.20 6.25
CA SER A 40 -0.84 15.88 7.24
C SER A 40 -1.41 15.13 8.44
N LEU A 41 -2.63 15.50 8.87
CA LEU A 41 -3.33 14.78 9.94
C LEU A 41 -3.74 13.37 9.49
N PHE A 42 -4.14 13.18 8.22
CA PHE A 42 -4.42 11.84 7.69
C PHE A 42 -3.17 10.97 7.70
N LEU A 43 -2.05 11.48 7.17
CA LEU A 43 -0.78 10.77 7.16
C LEU A 43 -0.31 10.41 8.57
N PHE A 44 -0.56 11.29 9.54
CA PHE A 44 -0.29 11.02 10.95
C PHE A 44 -1.17 9.88 11.51
N VAL A 45 -2.48 9.91 11.25
CA VAL A 45 -3.38 8.83 11.68
C VAL A 45 -2.99 7.50 11.03
N THR A 46 -2.68 7.50 9.73
CA THR A 46 -2.19 6.32 9.00
C THR A 46 -0.86 5.82 9.56
N SER A 47 0.06 6.71 9.96
CA SER A 47 1.36 6.28 10.52
C SER A 47 1.21 5.64 11.90
N ILE A 48 0.27 6.10 12.74
CA ILE A 48 -0.08 5.41 13.99
C ILE A 48 -0.60 4.01 13.69
N ALA A 49 -1.58 3.89 12.78
CA ALA A 49 -2.15 2.59 12.41
C ALA A 49 -1.07 1.63 11.90
N ARG A 50 -0.20 2.11 11.02
CA ARG A 50 0.90 1.34 10.44
C ARG A 50 1.89 0.86 11.49
N THR A 51 2.38 1.76 12.32
CA THR A 51 3.38 1.42 13.35
C THR A 51 2.83 0.36 14.30
N ASN A 52 1.56 0.48 14.71
CA ASN A 52 0.94 -0.52 15.59
C ASN A 52 0.72 -1.87 14.89
N LEU A 53 0.35 -1.86 13.61
CA LEU A 53 0.23 -3.10 12.82
C LEU A 53 1.57 -3.83 12.69
N GLU A 54 2.65 -3.10 12.39
CA GLU A 54 4.00 -3.66 12.27
C GLU A 54 4.50 -4.23 13.60
N VAL A 55 4.25 -3.51 14.71
CA VAL A 55 4.58 -4.00 16.06
C VAL A 55 3.82 -5.29 16.37
N GLU A 56 2.53 -5.35 16.07
CA GLU A 56 1.74 -6.55 16.30
C GLU A 56 2.19 -7.72 15.42
N LEU A 57 2.50 -7.48 14.15
CA LEU A 57 3.04 -8.48 13.25
C LEU A 57 4.35 -9.09 13.78
N ILE A 58 5.26 -8.25 14.27
CA ILE A 58 6.53 -8.69 14.88
C ILE A 58 6.26 -9.50 16.15
N GLN A 59 5.37 -9.02 17.03
CA GLN A 59 5.00 -9.73 18.25
C GLN A 59 4.33 -11.09 17.95
N ARG A 60 3.65 -11.23 16.81
CA ARG A 60 3.04 -12.50 16.37
C ARG A 60 3.98 -13.38 15.54
N GLY A 61 5.27 -13.04 15.42
CA GLY A 61 6.24 -13.86 14.72
C GLY A 61 6.15 -13.80 13.19
N GLY A 62 5.59 -12.71 12.64
CA GLY A 62 5.53 -12.47 11.19
C GLY A 62 4.23 -12.88 10.52
N SER A 63 3.21 -13.30 11.27
CA SER A 63 1.87 -13.61 10.75
C SER A 63 0.78 -12.96 11.60
N LEU A 64 -0.21 -12.34 10.96
CA LEU A 64 -1.41 -11.86 11.64
C LEU A 64 -2.44 -12.99 11.85
N VAL A 65 -2.32 -14.08 11.08
CA VAL A 65 -3.14 -15.27 11.21
C VAL A 65 -2.55 -16.13 12.33
N ILE A 66 -3.30 -16.24 13.43
CA ILE A 66 -2.93 -17.09 14.55
C ILE A 66 -3.28 -18.53 14.16
N SER A 67 -2.26 -19.34 13.85
CA SER A 67 -2.41 -20.79 13.89
C SER A 67 -2.42 -21.19 15.36
N GLY A 68 -3.51 -21.80 15.84
CA GLY A 68 -3.70 -22.15 17.26
C GLY A 68 -2.71 -23.17 17.86
N ALA A 69 -1.59 -23.44 17.19
CA ALA A 69 -0.55 -24.38 17.58
C ALA A 69 0.70 -23.71 18.20
N ASP A 70 0.84 -22.38 18.10
CA ASP A 70 2.04 -21.70 18.58
C ASP A 70 1.98 -21.37 20.08
N PRO A 71 3.11 -21.51 20.81
CA PRO A 71 3.16 -21.18 22.23
C PRO A 71 2.89 -19.68 22.44
N PRO A 72 2.19 -19.31 23.52
CA PRO A 72 1.84 -17.91 23.77
C PRO A 72 3.10 -17.06 23.91
N ASN A 73 3.30 -16.10 22.99
CA ASN A 73 4.42 -15.18 23.07
C ASN A 73 4.22 -14.25 24.29
N PRO A 74 5.14 -14.23 25.28
CA PRO A 74 5.01 -13.41 26.48
C PRO A 74 5.04 -11.90 26.19
N LEU A 75 5.48 -11.50 24.99
CA LEU A 75 5.45 -10.11 24.52
C LEU A 75 4.08 -9.69 23.96
N LEU A 76 3.17 -10.64 23.71
CA LEU A 76 1.84 -10.31 23.23
C LEU A 76 1.00 -9.70 24.35
N PRO A 77 0.30 -8.58 24.09
CA PRO A 77 -0.67 -8.04 25.03
C PRO A 77 -1.72 -9.08 25.42
N LYS A 78 -2.17 -9.06 26.68
CA LYS A 78 -3.25 -9.94 27.15
C LYS A 78 -4.60 -9.69 26.46
N ARG A 79 -4.74 -8.57 25.74
CA ARG A 79 -5.94 -8.16 25.01
C ARG A 79 -5.54 -7.58 23.67
N ASP A 80 -6.18 -8.07 22.61
CA ASP A 80 -6.04 -7.51 21.27
C ASP A 80 -6.58 -6.08 21.24
N CYS A 81 -5.72 -5.12 20.87
CA CYS A 81 -6.07 -3.70 20.83
C CYS A 81 -6.09 -3.12 19.42
N ILE A 82 -5.67 -3.86 18.39
CA ILE A 82 -5.58 -3.36 17.02
C ILE A 82 -6.94 -2.98 16.44
N VAL A 83 -7.97 -3.81 16.65
CA VAL A 83 -9.33 -3.52 16.18
C VAL A 83 -9.91 -2.29 16.90
N PRO A 84 -9.88 -2.20 18.25
CA PRO A 84 -10.25 -0.97 18.95
C PRO A 84 -9.45 0.28 18.51
N LEU A 85 -8.15 0.14 18.28
CA LEU A 85 -7.28 1.23 17.84
C LEU A 85 -7.68 1.72 16.45
N LEU A 86 -7.77 0.82 15.47
CA LEU A 86 -8.21 1.14 14.11
C LEU A 86 -9.59 1.79 14.12
N HIS A 87 -10.49 1.34 15.01
CA HIS A 87 -11.81 1.94 15.17
C HIS A 87 -11.73 3.41 15.61
N VAL A 88 -10.96 3.72 16.67
CA VAL A 88 -10.78 5.10 17.15
C VAL A 88 -10.13 5.97 16.08
N LEU A 89 -9.10 5.47 15.40
CA LEU A 89 -8.41 6.17 14.32
C LEU A 89 -9.36 6.47 13.14
N ALA A 90 -10.17 5.50 12.72
CA ALA A 90 -11.14 5.67 11.64
C ALA A 90 -12.27 6.64 12.00
N VAL A 91 -12.73 6.66 13.26
CA VAL A 91 -13.69 7.66 13.74
C VAL A 91 -13.07 9.05 13.67
N HIS A 92 -11.84 9.23 14.18
CA HIS A 92 -11.21 10.54 14.19
C HIS A 92 -10.94 11.07 12.79
N ALA A 93 -10.41 10.21 11.92
CA ALA A 93 -10.20 10.55 10.53
C ALA A 93 -11.50 11.12 9.95
N ARG A 94 -12.62 10.38 10.06
CA ARG A 94 -13.91 10.77 9.46
C ARG A 94 -14.50 12.05 10.07
N VAL A 95 -14.45 12.19 11.40
CA VAL A 95 -14.99 13.35 12.12
C VAL A 95 -14.20 14.62 11.82
N ALA A 96 -12.87 14.53 11.66
CA ALA A 96 -12.03 15.67 11.34
C ALA A 96 -12.22 16.21 9.91
N ARG A 97 -13.14 15.64 9.10
CA ARG A 97 -13.30 15.89 7.65
C ARG A 97 -11.99 15.76 6.86
N VAL A 98 -10.99 15.15 7.47
CA VAL A 98 -9.66 14.94 6.93
C VAL A 98 -9.70 14.11 5.65
N LEU A 99 -10.62 13.14 5.58
CA LEU A 99 -10.82 12.28 4.41
C LEU A 99 -11.71 12.88 3.33
N ALA A 100 -12.42 13.99 3.59
CA ALA A 100 -13.21 14.67 2.54
C ALA A 100 -12.32 15.39 1.53
N MET A 101 -11.04 15.60 1.86
CA MET A 101 -10.07 16.33 1.04
C MET A 101 -9.02 15.42 0.38
N TRP A 102 -8.99 14.13 0.72
CA TRP A 102 -8.10 13.17 0.05
C TRP A 102 -8.86 12.46 -1.08
N PRO A 103 -8.37 12.47 -2.33
CA PRO A 103 -9.04 11.85 -3.46
C PRO A 103 -8.85 10.33 -3.47
N ALA A 104 -9.12 9.63 -2.36
CA ALA A 104 -9.02 8.17 -2.26
C ALA A 104 -9.82 7.46 -3.35
N TRP A 105 -10.96 8.04 -3.76
CA TRP A 105 -11.78 7.52 -4.84
C TRP A 105 -11.05 7.49 -6.18
N MET A 106 -10.13 8.43 -6.47
CA MET A 106 -9.33 8.41 -7.69
C MET A 106 -8.35 7.24 -7.68
N THR A 107 -7.67 7.03 -6.54
CA THR A 107 -6.75 5.90 -6.36
C THR A 107 -7.50 4.57 -6.43
N PHE A 108 -8.67 4.48 -5.80
CA PHE A 108 -9.53 3.31 -5.85
C PHE A 108 -10.00 3.03 -7.28
N GLN A 109 -10.44 4.07 -8.01
CA GLN A 109 -10.85 3.96 -9.41
C GLN A 109 -9.71 3.44 -10.30
N GLN A 110 -8.49 3.95 -10.12
CA GLN A 110 -7.30 3.49 -10.84
C GLN A 110 -6.99 2.02 -10.52
N LEU A 111 -7.07 1.61 -9.25
CA LEU A 111 -6.86 0.23 -8.83
C LEU A 111 -7.94 -0.73 -9.37
N CYS A 112 -9.17 -0.25 -9.60
CA CYS A 112 -10.21 -1.01 -10.27
C CYS A 112 -10.03 -1.11 -11.79
N GLY A 113 -9.00 -0.48 -12.38
CA GLY A 113 -8.80 -0.43 -13.82
C GLY A 113 -9.87 0.40 -14.55
N LEU A 114 -10.57 1.29 -13.85
CA LEU A 114 -11.59 2.15 -14.46
C LEU A 114 -10.93 3.36 -15.11
N PRO A 115 -11.36 3.76 -16.33
CA PRO A 115 -10.74 4.86 -17.06
C PRO A 115 -10.85 6.15 -16.26
N ALA A 116 -9.74 6.90 -16.13
CA ALA A 116 -9.74 8.20 -15.47
C ALA A 116 -10.73 9.13 -16.21
N LYS A 117 -11.76 9.62 -15.51
CA LYS A 117 -12.77 10.53 -16.08
C LYS A 117 -12.22 11.93 -16.37
N VAL A 118 -11.01 12.24 -15.90
CA VAL A 118 -10.33 13.51 -16.13
C VAL A 118 -9.29 13.29 -17.21
N PRO A 119 -9.31 14.04 -18.33
CA PRO A 119 -8.28 13.91 -19.35
C PRO A 119 -6.92 14.22 -18.72
N VAL A 120 -5.93 13.38 -19.03
CA VAL A 120 -4.53 13.42 -18.56
C VAL A 120 -3.82 14.72 -18.99
N THR A 121 -4.51 15.63 -19.69
CA THR A 121 -4.01 16.93 -20.16
C THR A 121 -4.06 18.05 -19.12
N ALA A 122 -4.68 17.85 -17.95
CA ALA A 122 -4.66 18.84 -16.87
C ALA A 122 -3.47 18.60 -15.92
N LEU A 123 -2.31 19.12 -16.31
CA LEU A 123 -1.04 19.11 -15.58
C LEU A 123 -1.09 19.75 -14.16
N ALA A 124 -2.23 20.09 -13.56
CA ALA A 124 -2.26 20.95 -12.36
C ALA A 124 -2.51 20.24 -11.00
N PRO A 125 -3.20 19.08 -10.90
CA PRO A 125 -3.29 18.35 -9.62
C PRO A 125 -2.55 17.00 -9.58
N ILE A 126 -2.45 16.29 -10.71
CA ILE A 126 -1.80 14.97 -10.80
C ILE A 126 -0.27 15.07 -10.64
N GLU A 127 0.33 16.20 -11.04
CA GLU A 127 1.78 16.43 -10.96
C GLU A 127 2.36 16.39 -9.54
N ARG A 128 1.54 16.49 -8.49
CA ARG A 128 2.01 16.45 -7.09
C ARG A 128 1.81 15.11 -6.40
N GLU A 129 1.08 14.17 -6.99
CA GLU A 129 0.82 12.88 -6.36
C GLU A 129 1.84 11.82 -6.80
N VAL A 130 2.31 11.04 -5.84
CA VAL A 130 3.21 9.91 -6.11
C VAL A 130 2.53 8.93 -7.06
N PRO A 131 3.17 8.52 -8.18
CA PRO A 131 2.64 7.52 -9.10
C PRO A 131 2.25 6.22 -8.38
N LEU A 132 1.18 5.56 -8.83
CA LEU A 132 0.59 4.41 -8.13
C LEU A 132 1.61 3.28 -7.90
N LEU A 133 2.44 2.97 -8.91
CA LEU A 133 3.49 1.95 -8.83
C LEU A 133 4.59 2.27 -7.78
N LEU A 134 4.68 3.50 -7.31
CA LEU A 134 5.65 3.93 -6.28
C LEU A 134 5.00 4.12 -4.90
N ARG A 135 3.70 3.87 -4.77
CA ARG A 135 3.00 3.99 -3.48
C ARG A 135 3.21 2.74 -2.63
N ASP A 136 3.21 2.93 -1.32
CA ASP A 136 3.29 1.85 -0.36
C ASP A 136 1.94 1.09 -0.25
N PRO A 137 1.88 -0.21 -0.58
CA PRO A 137 0.63 -0.99 -0.54
C PRO A 137 0.03 -1.10 0.86
N ILE A 138 0.84 -1.30 1.90
CA ILE A 138 0.36 -1.46 3.27
C ILE A 138 -0.24 -0.14 3.77
N ALA A 139 0.43 0.97 3.47
CA ALA A 139 -0.12 2.29 3.79
C ALA A 139 -1.44 2.54 3.06
N LEU A 140 -1.53 2.20 1.77
CA LEU A 140 -2.77 2.32 0.98
C LEU A 140 -3.90 1.45 1.56
N LEU A 141 -3.61 0.20 1.93
CA LEU A 141 -4.59 -0.69 2.56
C LEU A 141 -5.13 -0.08 3.86
N LEU A 142 -4.23 0.41 4.73
CA LEU A 142 -4.62 1.07 5.98
C LEU A 142 -5.47 2.31 5.72
N GLN A 143 -5.12 3.12 4.71
CA GLN A 143 -5.92 4.27 4.33
C GLN A 143 -7.34 3.85 3.92
N PHE A 144 -7.49 2.80 3.10
CA PHE A 144 -8.81 2.28 2.73
C PHE A 144 -9.56 1.69 3.92
N VAL A 145 -8.91 0.94 4.80
CA VAL A 145 -9.54 0.39 6.00
C VAL A 145 -10.05 1.50 6.92
N LEU A 146 -9.31 2.59 7.08
CA LEU A 146 -9.72 3.76 7.87
C LEU A 146 -10.85 4.58 7.20
N LEU A 147 -10.99 4.48 5.87
CA LEU A 147 -12.05 5.11 5.07
C LEU A 147 -13.36 4.33 5.08
N LEU A 148 -13.26 3.00 5.07
CA LEU A 148 -14.40 2.10 4.95
C LEU A 148 -15.28 2.13 6.23
N PRO A 149 -16.57 1.77 6.11
CA PRO A 149 -17.42 1.57 7.28
C PRO A 149 -16.78 0.55 8.23
N LEU A 150 -16.83 0.84 9.54
CA LEU A 150 -16.21 0.03 10.60
C LEU A 150 -16.70 -1.43 10.63
N HIS A 151 -17.93 -1.68 10.18
CA HIS A 151 -18.54 -3.01 10.08
C HIS A 151 -18.61 -3.39 8.61
N LEU A 152 -17.44 -3.61 8.01
CA LEU A 152 -17.35 -3.99 6.62
C LEU A 152 -17.60 -5.48 6.48
N ASP A 153 -18.46 -5.88 5.54
CA ASP A 153 -18.60 -7.30 5.23
C ASP A 153 -17.26 -7.86 4.72
N GLN A 154 -16.99 -9.11 5.08
CA GLN A 154 -15.77 -9.82 4.70
C GLN A 154 -15.50 -9.74 3.18
N THR A 155 -16.56 -9.74 2.36
CA THR A 155 -16.45 -9.61 0.90
C THR A 155 -15.78 -8.30 0.49
N TYR A 156 -16.22 -7.15 1.02
CA TYR A 156 -15.63 -5.86 0.65
C TYR A 156 -14.20 -5.70 1.19
N PHE A 157 -13.93 -6.25 2.39
CA PHE A 157 -12.58 -6.28 2.93
C PHE A 157 -11.66 -7.08 2.00
N THR A 158 -12.09 -8.29 1.62
CA THR A 158 -11.36 -9.19 0.72
C THR A 158 -11.09 -8.53 -0.61
N THR A 159 -12.07 -7.87 -1.22
CA THR A 159 -11.88 -7.14 -2.48
C THR A 159 -10.86 -6.01 -2.33
N THR A 160 -10.90 -5.27 -1.22
CA THR A 160 -9.93 -4.19 -0.97
C THR A 160 -8.51 -4.73 -0.84
N VAL A 161 -8.34 -5.83 -0.10
CA VAL A 161 -7.07 -6.54 0.03
C VAL A 161 -6.58 -7.02 -1.33
N GLN A 162 -7.43 -7.67 -2.13
CA GLN A 162 -7.10 -8.16 -3.48
C GLN A 162 -6.67 -7.03 -4.43
N MET A 163 -7.35 -5.88 -4.39
CA MET A 163 -6.99 -4.73 -5.21
C MET A 163 -5.60 -4.20 -4.87
N VAL A 164 -5.28 -4.08 -3.59
CA VAL A 164 -3.96 -3.62 -3.13
C VAL A 164 -2.88 -4.69 -3.37
N TYR A 165 -3.23 -5.97 -3.22
CA TYR A 165 -2.34 -7.08 -3.57
C TYR A 165 -1.96 -7.05 -5.05
N ASN A 166 -2.89 -6.76 -5.96
CA ASN A 166 -2.57 -6.64 -7.38
C ASN A 166 -1.52 -5.54 -7.63
N LEU A 167 -1.62 -4.40 -6.93
CA LEU A 167 -0.58 -3.36 -7.00
C LEU A 167 0.77 -3.89 -6.53
N LEU A 168 0.82 -4.51 -5.35
CA LEU A 168 2.05 -5.11 -4.80
C LEU A 168 2.64 -6.14 -5.76
N TYR A 169 1.80 -7.01 -6.33
CA TYR A 169 2.21 -8.02 -7.29
C TYR A 169 2.94 -7.41 -8.48
N TYR A 170 2.38 -6.37 -9.11
CA TYR A 170 3.05 -5.71 -10.24
C TYR A 170 4.29 -4.91 -9.83
N GLN A 171 4.34 -4.34 -8.62
CA GLN A 171 5.56 -3.74 -8.08
C GLN A 171 6.68 -4.78 -7.96
N VAL A 172 6.36 -5.97 -7.43
CA VAL A 172 7.31 -7.07 -7.29
C VAL A 172 7.72 -7.64 -8.65
N VAL A 173 6.79 -7.83 -9.58
CA VAL A 173 7.12 -8.30 -10.94
C VAL A 173 8.02 -7.29 -11.65
N ALA A 174 7.76 -5.98 -11.53
CA ALA A 174 8.64 -4.94 -12.05
C ALA A 174 10.02 -4.94 -11.37
N GLN A 175 10.08 -5.16 -10.05
CA GLN A 175 11.35 -5.28 -9.33
C GLN A 175 12.15 -6.51 -9.82
N VAL A 176 11.48 -7.65 -10.02
CA VAL A 176 12.12 -8.88 -10.52
C VAL A 176 12.59 -8.69 -11.96
N SER A 177 11.81 -8.02 -12.82
CA SER A 177 12.21 -7.77 -14.21
C SER A 177 13.48 -6.90 -14.29
N CYS A 178 13.67 -5.95 -13.37
CA CYS A 178 14.90 -5.15 -13.30
C CYS A 178 16.15 -5.99 -12.98
N GLY A 179 15.98 -7.16 -12.37
CA GLY A 179 17.08 -8.10 -12.10
C GLY A 179 17.42 -9.00 -13.29
N LEU A 180 16.67 -8.93 -14.40
CA LEU A 180 16.86 -9.76 -15.59
C LEU A 180 17.51 -8.95 -16.72
N THR A 181 18.38 -9.60 -17.51
CA THR A 181 18.90 -9.03 -18.76
C THR A 181 17.82 -8.90 -19.84
N GLY A 182 18.07 -8.10 -20.89
CA GLY A 182 17.11 -7.95 -22.00
C GLY A 182 16.73 -9.30 -22.62
N ALA A 183 17.71 -10.17 -22.85
CA ALA A 183 17.51 -11.51 -23.38
C ALA A 183 16.70 -12.42 -22.43
N GLU A 184 16.93 -12.34 -21.12
CA GLU A 184 16.18 -13.14 -20.14
C GLU A 184 14.73 -12.67 -20.01
N ARG A 185 14.49 -11.35 -20.03
CA ARG A 185 13.11 -10.80 -20.02
C ARG A 185 12.32 -11.27 -21.24
N ALA A 186 12.91 -11.23 -22.43
CA ALA A 186 12.28 -11.70 -23.66
C ALA A 186 11.96 -13.21 -23.60
N ARG A 187 12.89 -14.02 -23.07
CA ARG A 187 12.65 -15.46 -22.87
C ARG A 187 11.57 -15.72 -21.82
N ALA A 188 11.56 -14.97 -20.72
CA ALA A 188 10.57 -15.13 -19.65
C ALA A 188 9.15 -14.77 -20.11
N ALA A 189 9.02 -13.84 -21.06
CA ALA A 189 7.76 -13.46 -21.68
C ALA A 189 7.33 -14.37 -22.85
N SER A 190 8.19 -15.28 -23.34
CA SER A 190 7.93 -16.06 -24.57
C SER A 190 6.69 -16.96 -24.54
N GLY A 191 6.21 -17.33 -23.34
CA GLY A 191 4.99 -18.12 -23.14
C GLY A 191 3.73 -17.29 -22.87
N ALA A 192 3.79 -15.96 -23.02
CA ALA A 192 2.67 -15.08 -22.72
C ALA A 192 1.54 -15.23 -23.76
N THR A 193 0.29 -15.16 -23.28
CA THR A 193 -0.90 -15.13 -24.13
C THR A 193 -1.41 -13.71 -24.26
N GLU A 194 -1.61 -13.22 -25.48
CA GLU A 194 -2.11 -11.87 -25.72
C GLU A 194 -3.51 -11.67 -25.14
N GLY A 195 -3.72 -10.53 -24.48
CA GLY A 195 -5.05 -10.07 -24.05
C GLY A 195 -5.57 -10.64 -22.73
N ARG A 196 -4.86 -11.56 -22.05
CA ARG A 196 -5.25 -12.02 -20.71
C ARG A 196 -4.03 -12.29 -19.83
N ILE A 197 -4.10 -11.81 -18.59
CA ILE A 197 -3.05 -12.05 -17.59
C ILE A 197 -3.52 -13.17 -16.68
N THR A 198 -2.84 -14.31 -16.75
CA THR A 198 -3.17 -15.53 -16.01
C THR A 198 -1.98 -16.11 -15.26
N ASN A 199 -0.76 -15.80 -15.70
CA ASN A 199 0.46 -16.36 -15.15
C ASN A 199 1.58 -15.31 -15.09
N LEU A 200 2.75 -15.69 -14.56
CA LEU A 200 3.90 -14.81 -14.44
C LEU A 200 4.43 -14.36 -15.81
N CYS A 201 4.43 -15.23 -16.83
CA CYS A 201 4.89 -14.88 -18.18
C CYS A 201 4.04 -13.75 -18.77
N ASP A 202 2.71 -13.83 -18.66
CA ASP A 202 1.80 -12.77 -19.11
C ASP A 202 2.08 -11.44 -18.39
N SER A 203 2.33 -11.52 -17.08
CA SER A 203 2.61 -10.35 -16.23
C SER A 203 3.94 -9.70 -16.57
N LEU A 204 4.98 -10.50 -16.80
CA LEU A 204 6.29 -10.03 -17.25
C LEU A 204 6.20 -9.43 -18.66
N ASN A 205 5.42 -10.03 -19.55
CA ASN A 205 5.19 -9.48 -20.87
C ASN A 205 4.54 -8.09 -20.80
N LEU A 206 3.49 -7.91 -19.98
CA LEU A 206 2.88 -6.60 -19.78
C LEU A 206 3.87 -5.57 -19.23
N ILE A 207 4.69 -5.95 -18.26
CA ILE A 207 5.72 -5.07 -17.69
C ILE A 207 6.76 -4.68 -18.76
N ASN A 208 7.15 -5.61 -19.63
CA ASN A 208 8.05 -5.33 -20.74
C ASN A 208 7.41 -4.39 -21.77
N GLU A 209 6.13 -4.57 -22.11
CA GLU A 209 5.40 -3.69 -23.02
C GLU A 209 5.29 -2.25 -22.46
N CYS A 210 5.02 -2.13 -21.16
CA CYS A 210 4.79 -0.84 -20.52
C CYS A 210 6.09 -0.10 -20.15
N LEU A 211 7.11 -0.82 -19.69
CA LEU A 211 8.34 -0.23 -19.12
C LEU A 211 9.59 -0.53 -19.94
N GLY A 212 9.52 -1.41 -20.95
CA GLY A 212 10.67 -1.88 -21.73
C GLY A 212 11.46 -0.80 -22.46
N GLN A 213 10.79 0.29 -22.84
CA GLN A 213 11.38 1.43 -23.54
C GLN A 213 11.81 2.56 -22.58
N THR A 214 11.64 2.39 -21.28
CA THR A 214 12.00 3.39 -20.27
C THR A 214 13.44 3.19 -19.79
N ASP A 215 14.04 4.24 -19.24
CA ASP A 215 15.38 4.20 -18.61
C ASP A 215 15.43 3.35 -17.32
N LEU A 216 14.35 2.64 -16.99
CA LEU A 216 14.30 1.70 -15.87
C LEU A 216 15.26 0.53 -16.07
N TYR A 217 15.44 0.10 -17.33
CA TYR A 217 16.36 -0.99 -17.67
C TYR A 217 17.69 -0.40 -18.13
N MET A 218 18.79 -0.85 -17.50
CA MET A 218 20.13 -0.49 -17.93
C MET A 218 20.39 -1.05 -19.35
N GLU A 219 20.93 -0.22 -20.25
CA GLU A 219 21.36 -0.60 -21.62
C GLU A 219 22.58 -1.54 -21.65
N ASP A 220 22.87 -2.25 -20.56
CA ASP A 220 23.96 -3.25 -20.51
C ASP A 220 23.53 -4.56 -21.20
N ASP A 221 22.94 -4.44 -22.40
CA ASP A 221 22.93 -5.50 -23.40
C ASP A 221 24.29 -5.50 -24.12
N SER A 222 25.38 -5.64 -23.36
CA SER A 222 26.64 -6.06 -23.96
C SER A 222 26.44 -7.49 -24.46
N GLU A 223 26.69 -7.71 -25.75
CA GLU A 223 26.54 -8.97 -26.51
C GLU A 223 27.40 -10.15 -26.01
N SER A 224 27.72 -10.23 -24.72
CA SER A 224 28.69 -11.18 -24.16
C SER A 224 28.06 -12.45 -23.59
N CYS A 225 26.73 -12.54 -23.43
CA CYS A 225 26.08 -13.76 -22.95
C CYS A 225 25.44 -14.58 -24.08
N SER A 226 26.29 -15.07 -25.00
CA SER A 226 25.95 -16.14 -25.98
C SER A 226 25.79 -17.53 -25.31
N GLY A 227 25.56 -17.58 -24.00
CA GLY A 227 25.20 -18.78 -23.26
C GLY A 227 23.70 -18.99 -23.32
N LYS A 228 23.27 -20.25 -23.52
CA LYS A 228 21.87 -20.67 -23.35
C LYS A 228 21.45 -20.51 -21.88
N THR A 229 21.21 -19.30 -21.40
CA THR A 229 20.74 -19.09 -20.03
C THR A 229 19.26 -19.48 -19.97
N GLN A 230 18.98 -20.73 -19.62
CA GLN A 230 17.60 -21.17 -19.44
C GLN A 230 17.01 -20.39 -18.26
N VAL A 231 16.03 -19.53 -18.53
CA VAL A 231 15.34 -18.79 -17.47
C VAL A 231 14.44 -19.76 -16.73
N ASN A 232 14.66 -19.92 -15.42
CA ASN A 232 13.84 -20.78 -14.59
C ASN A 232 12.61 -20.00 -14.08
N ILE A 233 11.50 -20.12 -14.82
CA ILE A 233 10.24 -19.42 -14.49
C ILE A 233 9.71 -19.81 -13.11
N LEU A 234 9.82 -21.08 -12.72
CA LEU A 234 9.38 -21.54 -11.41
C LEU A 234 10.16 -20.87 -10.27
N ALA A 235 11.47 -20.68 -10.45
CA ALA A 235 12.29 -19.97 -9.47
C ALA A 235 11.90 -18.48 -9.39
N LEU A 236 11.58 -17.85 -10.53
CA LEU A 236 11.08 -16.48 -10.55
C LEU A 236 9.71 -16.36 -9.86
N GLU A 237 8.80 -17.31 -10.10
CA GLU A 237 7.49 -17.35 -9.42
C GLU A 237 7.64 -17.48 -7.91
N GLN A 238 8.52 -18.37 -7.45
CA GLN A 238 8.83 -18.52 -6.02
C GLN A 238 9.45 -17.25 -5.42
N GLN A 239 10.30 -16.56 -6.18
CA GLN A 239 10.88 -15.28 -5.77
C GLN A 239 9.80 -14.20 -5.64
N VAL A 240 8.90 -14.09 -6.62
CA VAL A 240 7.76 -13.16 -6.60
C VAL A 240 6.86 -13.45 -5.39
N GLN A 241 6.49 -14.72 -5.17
CA GLN A 241 5.68 -15.13 -4.02
C GLN A 241 6.33 -14.73 -2.70
N LYS A 242 7.64 -14.95 -2.55
CA LYS A 242 8.39 -14.59 -1.35
C LYS A 242 8.40 -13.08 -1.10
N LEU A 243 8.52 -12.28 -2.15
CA LEU A 243 8.55 -10.81 -2.06
C LEU A 243 7.16 -10.20 -1.82
N CYS A 244 6.09 -10.91 -2.17
CA CYS A 244 4.72 -10.49 -1.85
C CYS A 244 4.33 -10.73 -0.38
N LEU A 245 5.02 -11.62 0.35
CA LEU A 245 4.76 -11.84 1.78
C LEU A 245 5.15 -10.59 2.59
N PRO A 246 4.40 -10.24 3.66
CA PRO A 246 3.37 -11.02 4.35
C PRO A 246 1.92 -10.73 3.90
N PHE A 247 1.73 -10.17 2.70
CA PHE A 247 0.39 -9.83 2.20
C PHE A 247 -0.49 -11.07 1.98
#